data_AF-A0A7S2IGD8-F1
#
_entry.id   AF-A0A7S2IGD8-F1
#
_cell.length_a   1.000
_cell.length_b   1.000
_cell.length_c   1.000
_cell.angle_alpha   90.00
_cell.angle_beta   90.00
_cell.angle_gamma   90.00
#
_symmetry.space_group_name_H-M   'P 1'
#
loop_
_entity.id
_entity.type
_entity.pdbx_description
1 polymer ?
#
loop_
_entity_poly.entity_id
_entity_poly.type
_entity_poly.pdbx_seq_one_letter_code
_entity_poly.pdbx_strand_id
1 'polypeptide(L)'
;VGVLLTINAPAEAIGTMPVVPVALMKSSFIVGSLISVLAPKIMMLPLSQPVPIHPAFMVGLTGLISSALNMLPIGRLDGGRACMASFGRRTAVFVSFIVLLVLLFTSLTGNSTISIFWGLLVVLFQRNGDIAVRDEVTEVDNFR
;
A
#
# COMPACT_ATOMS: atom_id res chain seq x y z
N VAL A 1 -1.16 -9.00 16.03
CA VAL A 1 -1.73 -10.37 16.20
C VAL A 1 -0.92 -11.42 15.43
N GLY A 2 -0.81 -11.36 14.09
CA GLY A 2 -0.10 -12.38 13.32
C GLY A 2 1.35 -12.66 13.75
N VAL A 3 2.14 -11.61 14.06
CA VAL A 3 3.52 -11.77 14.57
C VAL A 3 3.56 -12.48 15.94
N LEU A 4 2.62 -12.17 16.84
CA LEU A 4 2.54 -12.80 18.16
C LEU A 4 2.17 -14.28 18.04
N LEU A 5 1.28 -14.63 17.11
CA LEU A 5 0.93 -16.02 16.82
C LEU A 5 2.14 -16.79 16.27
N THR A 6 3.01 -16.15 15.48
CA THR A 6 4.27 -16.75 15.04
C THR A 6 5.22 -17.02 16.22
N ILE A 7 5.34 -16.09 17.17
CA ILE A 7 6.23 -16.24 18.33
C ILE A 7 5.75 -17.36 19.26
N ASN A 8 4.43 -17.47 19.45
CA ASN A 8 3.81 -18.44 20.36
C ASN A 8 3.44 -19.76 19.68
N ALA A 9 3.89 -19.99 18.44
CA ALA A 9 3.53 -21.18 17.69
C ALA A 9 4.20 -22.44 18.26
N PRO A 10 3.49 -23.58 18.37
CA PRO A 10 4.10 -24.85 18.73
C PRO A 10 5.05 -25.30 17.62
N ALA A 11 6.13 -26.01 17.99
CA ALA A 11 7.19 -26.42 17.06
C ALA A 11 6.67 -27.23 15.86
N GLU A 12 5.61 -28.00 16.06
CA GLU A 12 4.93 -28.79 15.02
C GLU A 12 4.26 -27.91 13.96
N ALA A 13 3.71 -26.76 14.35
CA ALA A 13 3.03 -25.84 13.43
C ALA A 13 4.01 -25.08 12.53
N ILE A 14 5.24 -24.83 12.99
CA ILE A 14 6.25 -24.05 12.27
C ILE A 14 6.57 -24.69 10.90
N GLY A 15 6.59 -26.02 10.82
CA GLY A 15 6.86 -26.76 9.57
C GLY A 15 5.78 -26.61 8.49
N THR A 16 4.56 -26.19 8.87
CA THR A 16 3.43 -25.97 7.95
C THR A 16 3.24 -24.51 7.55
N MET A 17 3.99 -23.59 8.16
CA MET A 17 3.82 -22.16 7.92
C MET A 17 4.45 -21.73 6.59
N PRO A 18 3.84 -20.75 5.88
CA PRO A 18 4.48 -20.15 4.73
C PRO A 18 5.77 -19.44 5.14
N VAL A 19 6.79 -19.59 4.31
CA VAL A 19 8.12 -19.04 4.53
C VAL A 19 8.30 -17.81 3.65
N VAL A 20 8.80 -16.73 4.25
CA VAL A 20 8.95 -15.44 3.57
C VAL A 20 10.31 -14.83 3.92
N PRO A 21 10.98 -14.15 2.96
CA PRO A 21 12.24 -13.47 3.24
C PRO A 21 12.06 -12.27 4.19
N VAL A 22 13.03 -12.06 5.09
CA VAL A 22 13.08 -10.89 5.99
C VAL A 22 13.07 -9.57 5.22
N ALA A 23 13.56 -9.55 3.98
CA ALA A 23 13.47 -8.39 3.09
C ALA A 23 12.04 -7.84 2.97
N LEU A 24 11.01 -8.72 2.96
CA LEU A 24 9.61 -8.26 2.86
C LEU A 24 9.16 -7.50 4.12
N MET A 25 9.68 -7.85 5.30
CA MET A 25 9.38 -7.16 6.55
C MET A 25 10.10 -5.82 6.63
N LYS A 26 11.32 -5.74 6.07
CA LYS A 26 12.15 -4.53 6.06
C LYS A 26 11.80 -3.55 4.94
N SER A 27 11.01 -3.97 3.95
CA SER A 27 10.65 -3.14 2.79
C SER A 27 9.72 -1.96 3.12
N SER A 28 8.98 -2.06 4.24
CA SER A 28 7.97 -1.08 4.63
C SER A 28 8.25 -0.52 6.01
N PHE A 29 8.19 0.80 6.16
CA PHE A 29 8.45 1.47 7.44
C PHE A 29 7.51 1.01 8.57
N ILE A 30 6.21 0.90 8.27
CA ILE A 30 5.20 0.49 9.27
C ILE A 30 5.42 -0.96 9.70
N VAL A 31 5.61 -1.87 8.73
CA VAL A 31 5.81 -3.30 9.01
C VAL A 31 7.13 -3.50 9.76
N GLY A 32 8.20 -2.86 9.33
CA GLY A 32 9.51 -2.91 9.97
C GLY A 32 9.49 -2.35 11.40
N SER A 33 8.84 -1.20 11.63
CA SER A 33 8.75 -0.60 12.97
C SER A 33 7.94 -1.46 13.95
N LEU A 34 6.80 -2.02 13.51
CA LEU A 34 6.01 -2.95 14.33
C LEU A 34 6.80 -4.22 14.67
N ILE A 35 7.50 -4.80 13.71
CA ILE A 35 8.29 -6.02 13.93
C ILE A 35 9.53 -5.74 14.78
N SER A 36 10.11 -4.55 14.69
CA SER A 36 11.20 -4.12 15.57
C SER A 36 10.77 -4.14 17.04
N VAL A 37 9.53 -3.70 17.35
CA VAL A 37 9.00 -3.72 18.72
C VAL A 37 8.58 -5.13 19.15
N LEU A 38 7.89 -5.88 18.29
CA LEU A 38 7.30 -7.17 18.67
C LEU A 38 8.28 -8.35 18.58
N ALA A 39 9.22 -8.33 17.64
CA ALA A 39 10.12 -9.43 17.33
C ALA A 39 11.51 -8.90 16.87
N PRO A 40 12.26 -8.19 17.74
CA PRO A 40 13.49 -7.50 17.38
C PRO A 40 14.56 -8.43 16.79
N LYS A 41 14.58 -9.70 17.22
CA LYS A 41 15.49 -10.71 16.68
C LYS A 41 15.33 -10.86 15.17
N ILE A 42 14.10 -10.87 14.64
CA ILE A 42 13.84 -11.00 13.20
C ILE A 42 14.48 -9.84 12.41
N MET A 43 14.54 -8.64 13.00
CA MET A 43 15.17 -7.49 12.36
C MET A 43 16.70 -7.57 12.32
N MET A 44 17.33 -8.41 13.14
CA MET A 44 18.78 -8.64 13.10
C MET A 44 19.20 -9.65 12.02
N LEU A 45 18.25 -10.38 11.43
CA LEU A 45 18.55 -11.41 10.43
C LEU A 45 18.86 -10.78 9.05
N PRO A 46 19.67 -11.48 8.22
CA PRO A 46 20.00 -11.03 6.88
C PRO A 46 18.75 -11.00 5.98
N LEU A 47 18.75 -10.14 4.96
CA LEU A 47 17.59 -9.87 4.10
C LEU A 47 17.04 -11.14 3.41
N SER A 48 17.92 -12.03 3.00
CA SER A 48 17.56 -13.27 2.30
C SER A 48 17.14 -14.40 3.23
N GLN A 49 17.15 -14.20 4.56
CA GLN A 49 16.82 -15.27 5.48
C GLN A 49 15.34 -15.67 5.32
N PRO A 50 15.04 -16.95 5.09
CA PRO A 50 13.69 -17.48 5.15
C PRO A 50 13.20 -17.50 6.60
N VAL A 51 12.05 -16.87 6.87
CA VAL A 51 11.39 -16.93 8.18
C VAL A 51 9.99 -17.52 8.02
N PRO A 52 9.64 -18.58 8.78
CA PRO A 52 8.28 -19.10 8.81
C PRO A 52 7.37 -18.10 9.53
N ILE A 53 6.21 -17.81 8.95
CA ILE A 53 5.30 -16.80 9.50
C ILE A 53 3.86 -17.31 9.49
N HIS A 54 3.12 -16.98 10.55
CA HIS A 54 1.70 -17.30 10.63
C HIS A 54 0.89 -16.64 9.48
N PRO A 55 -0.01 -17.36 8.79
CA PRO A 55 -0.80 -16.83 7.67
C PRO A 55 -1.58 -15.54 7.98
N ALA A 56 -2.03 -15.38 9.23
CA ALA A 56 -2.68 -14.14 9.68
C ALA A 56 -1.82 -12.87 9.49
N PHE A 57 -0.48 -12.98 9.56
CA PHE A 57 0.40 -11.85 9.25
C PHE A 57 0.39 -11.52 7.75
N MET A 58 0.37 -12.54 6.88
CA MET A 58 0.26 -12.34 5.43
C MET A 58 -1.05 -11.63 5.07
N VAL A 59 -2.17 -12.04 5.68
CA VAL A 59 -3.47 -11.36 5.49
C VAL A 59 -3.37 -9.88 5.90
N GLY A 60 -2.77 -9.58 7.07
CA GLY A 60 -2.54 -8.21 7.51
C GLY A 60 -1.65 -7.41 6.55
N LEU A 61 -0.58 -8.02 6.06
CA LEU A 61 0.33 -7.40 5.08
C LEU A 61 -0.39 -7.09 3.76
N THR A 62 -1.20 -8.02 3.24
CA THR A 62 -1.99 -7.78 2.02
C THR A 62 -3.02 -6.67 2.20
N GLY A 63 -3.64 -6.57 3.38
CA GLY A 63 -4.54 -5.47 3.71
C GLY A 63 -3.81 -4.12 3.72
N LEU A 64 -2.63 -4.04 4.33
CA LEU A 64 -1.80 -2.83 4.32
C LEU A 64 -1.39 -2.42 2.90
N ILE A 65 -0.99 -3.39 2.07
CA ILE A 65 -0.65 -3.13 0.66
C ILE A 65 -1.88 -2.60 -0.09
N SER A 66 -3.05 -3.22 0.09
CA SER A 66 -4.28 -2.78 -0.56
C SER A 66 -4.67 -1.36 -0.15
N SER A 67 -4.57 -1.01 1.13
CA SER A 67 -4.83 0.36 1.61
C SER A 67 -3.80 1.35 1.07
N ALA A 68 -2.52 0.98 1.02
CA ALA A 68 -1.47 1.83 0.47
C ALA A 68 -1.69 2.12 -1.03
N LEU A 69 -2.09 1.10 -1.79
CA LEU A 69 -2.44 1.26 -3.21
C LEU A 69 -3.66 2.15 -3.40
N ASN A 70 -4.67 2.07 -2.52
CA ASN A 70 -5.84 2.95 -2.55
C ASN A 70 -5.55 4.39 -2.10
N MET A 71 -4.48 4.62 -1.35
CA MET A 71 -4.00 5.95 -0.97
C MET A 71 -3.17 6.63 -2.06
N LEU A 72 -2.92 5.97 -3.20
CA LEU A 72 -2.22 6.64 -4.31
C LEU A 72 -3.07 7.81 -4.84
N PRO A 73 -2.44 8.96 -5.14
CA PRO A 73 -3.14 10.16 -5.59
C PRO A 73 -3.50 10.05 -7.08
N ILE A 74 -4.35 9.08 -7.41
CA ILE A 74 -4.74 8.76 -8.79
C ILE A 74 -6.26 8.68 -8.92
N GLY A 75 -6.82 9.48 -9.82
CA GLY A 75 -8.20 9.31 -10.28
C GLY A 75 -9.23 9.31 -9.15
N ARG A 76 -10.04 8.25 -9.09
CA ARG A 76 -11.15 8.08 -8.12
C ARG A 76 -10.77 7.26 -6.89
N LEU A 77 -9.48 6.92 -6.74
CA LEU A 77 -8.98 6.33 -5.50
C LEU A 77 -9.19 7.29 -4.33
N ASP A 78 -9.19 6.75 -3.11
CA ASP A 78 -9.31 7.56 -1.90
C ASP A 78 -8.19 8.61 -1.82
N GLY A 79 -6.97 8.26 -2.23
CA GLY A 79 -5.86 9.21 -2.37
C GLY A 79 -6.10 10.27 -3.46
N GLY A 80 -6.71 9.90 -4.59
CA GLY A 80 -7.05 10.82 -5.68
C GLY A 80 -8.09 11.86 -5.24
N ARG A 81 -9.14 11.40 -4.54
CA ARG A 81 -10.17 12.25 -3.94
C ARG A 81 -9.62 13.17 -2.85
N ALA A 82 -8.74 12.64 -1.99
CA ALA A 82 -8.08 13.44 -0.97
C ALA A 82 -7.20 14.54 -1.59
N CYS A 83 -6.45 14.23 -2.66
CA CYS A 83 -5.68 15.24 -3.40
C CYS A 83 -6.56 16.26 -4.10
N MET A 84 -7.69 15.84 -4.67
CA MET A 84 -8.67 16.72 -5.30
C MET A 84 -9.27 17.71 -4.30
N ALA A 85 -9.70 17.22 -3.13
CA ALA A 85 -10.22 18.07 -2.06
C ALA A 85 -9.16 19.05 -1.52
N SER A 86 -7.89 18.64 -1.49
CA SER A 86 -6.82 19.44 -0.88
C SER A 86 -6.20 20.48 -1.84
N PHE A 87 -6.05 20.14 -3.12
CA PHE A 87 -5.30 20.95 -4.10
C PHE A 87 -6.15 21.37 -5.32
N GLY A 88 -7.42 20.98 -5.36
CA GLY A 88 -8.34 21.26 -6.44
C GLY A 88 -8.19 20.33 -7.66
N ARG A 89 -9.18 20.40 -8.56
CA ARG A 89 -9.33 19.59 -9.77
C ARG A 89 -8.08 19.57 -10.67
N ARG A 90 -7.53 20.73 -11.02
CA ARG A 90 -6.43 20.85 -11.99
C ARG A 90 -5.16 20.18 -11.48
N THR A 91 -4.79 20.47 -10.24
CA THR A 91 -3.59 19.91 -9.60
C THR A 91 -3.74 18.40 -9.42
N ALA A 92 -4.91 17.92 -8.99
CA ALA A 92 -5.15 16.49 -8.79
C ALA A 92 -5.06 15.67 -10.07
N VAL A 93 -5.55 16.20 -11.20
CA VAL A 93 -5.41 15.54 -12.51
C VAL A 93 -3.95 15.48 -12.94
N PHE A 94 -3.19 16.57 -12.75
CA PHE A 94 -1.77 16.60 -13.08
C PHE A 94 -0.95 15.62 -12.22
N VAL A 95 -1.19 15.60 -10.91
CA VAL A 95 -0.57 14.64 -9.98
C VAL A 95 -0.91 13.21 -10.36
N SER A 96 -2.18 12.92 -10.65
CA SER A 96 -2.63 11.59 -11.10
C SER A 96 -1.87 11.13 -12.35
N PHE A 97 -1.67 12.02 -13.32
CA PHE A 97 -0.90 11.73 -14.53
C PHE A 97 0.56 11.42 -14.23
N ILE A 98 1.22 12.20 -13.36
CA ILE A 98 2.60 11.95 -12.94
C ILE A 98 2.71 10.58 -12.27
N VAL A 99 1.82 10.25 -11.35
CA VAL A 99 1.88 8.96 -10.64
C VAL A 99 1.65 7.78 -11.59
N LEU A 100 0.76 7.91 -12.57
CA LEU A 100 0.59 6.90 -13.62
C LEU A 100 1.87 6.72 -14.47
N LEU A 101 2.57 7.81 -14.79
CA LEU A 101 3.84 7.76 -15.51
C LEU A 101 4.91 7.03 -14.68
N VAL A 102 5.01 7.33 -13.38
CA VAL A 102 5.93 6.63 -12.46
C VAL A 102 5.58 5.15 -12.36
N LEU A 103 4.30 4.80 -12.25
CA LEU A 103 3.85 3.41 -12.26
C LEU A 103 4.22 2.69 -13.56
N LEU A 104 4.04 3.35 -14.71
CA LEU A 104 4.45 2.82 -16.00
C LEU A 104 5.97 2.62 -16.08
N PHE A 105 6.77 3.58 -15.61
CA PHE A 105 8.22 3.48 -15.61
C PHE A 105 8.73 2.34 -14.70
N THR A 106 8.18 2.23 -13.49
CA THR A 106 8.50 1.13 -12.56
C THR A 106 8.03 -0.23 -13.10
N SER A 107 6.94 -0.25 -13.87
CA SER A 107 6.46 -1.42 -14.60
C SER A 107 7.42 -1.87 -15.70
N LEU A 108 7.96 -0.94 -16.49
CA LEU A 108 8.86 -1.26 -17.61
C LEU A 108 10.26 -1.70 -17.15
N THR A 109 10.72 -1.19 -16.01
CA THR A 109 12.02 -1.58 -15.43
C THR A 109 12.01 -2.96 -14.77
N GLY A 110 10.85 -3.64 -14.72
CA GLY A 110 10.73 -5.00 -14.16
C GLY A 110 10.91 -5.08 -12.64
N ASN A 111 11.01 -3.94 -11.95
CA ASN A 111 11.31 -3.89 -10.52
C ASN A 111 10.14 -4.35 -9.63
N SER A 112 8.90 -4.33 -10.14
CA SER A 112 7.72 -4.67 -9.32
C SER A 112 6.54 -5.15 -10.17
N THR A 113 6.15 -6.42 -9.99
CA THR A 113 4.96 -7.01 -10.61
C THR A 113 3.67 -6.32 -10.15
N ILE A 114 3.61 -5.87 -8.88
CA ILE A 114 2.47 -5.13 -8.31
C ILE A 114 2.16 -3.87 -9.11
N SER A 115 3.20 -3.12 -9.55
CA SER A 115 3.02 -1.85 -10.26
C SER A 115 2.35 -2.04 -11.62
N ILE A 116 2.70 -3.11 -12.34
CA ILE A 116 2.09 -3.44 -13.64
C ILE A 116 0.62 -3.78 -13.46
N PHE A 117 0.34 -4.71 -12.54
CA PHE A 117 -1.00 -5.18 -12.26
C PHE A 117 -1.90 -4.03 -11.81
N TRP A 118 -1.45 -3.24 -10.84
CA TRP A 118 -2.21 -2.11 -10.32
C TRP A 118 -2.38 -1.00 -11.36
N GLY A 119 -1.32 -0.65 -12.10
CA GLY A 119 -1.37 0.36 -13.15
C GLY A 119 -2.39 0.01 -14.23
N LEU A 120 -2.45 -1.27 -14.65
CA LEU A 120 -3.45 -1.76 -15.60
C LEU A 120 -4.88 -1.60 -15.05
N LEU A 121 -5.13 -1.98 -13.80
CA LEU A 121 -6.44 -1.83 -13.17
C LEU A 121 -6.87 -0.36 -13.13
N VAL A 122 -5.98 0.55 -12.76
CA VAL A 122 -6.30 1.98 -12.69
C VAL A 122 -6.62 2.54 -14.07
N VAL A 123 -5.84 2.20 -15.10
CA VAL A 123 -6.09 2.66 -16.48
C VAL A 123 -7.42 2.13 -17.03
N LEU A 124 -7.78 0.89 -16.73
CA LEU A 124 -9.03 0.26 -17.21
C LEU A 124 -10.26 0.76 -16.45
N PHE A 125 -10.19 0.87 -15.12
CA PHE A 125 -11.38 1.10 -14.29
C PHE A 125 -11.56 2.55 -13.84
N GLN A 126 -10.51 3.38 -13.83
CA GLN A 126 -10.57 4.73 -13.24
C GLN A 126 -10.42 5.88 -14.24
N ARG A 127 -10.66 5.63 -15.52
CA ARG A 127 -10.52 6.64 -16.57
C ARG A 127 -11.54 7.79 -16.48
N ASN A 128 -12.65 7.57 -15.77
CA ASN A 128 -13.73 8.55 -15.66
C ASN A 128 -13.45 9.55 -14.52
N GLY A 129 -13.70 10.83 -14.80
CA GLY A 129 -13.58 11.88 -13.80
C GLY A 129 -14.56 11.69 -12.64
N ASP A 130 -14.14 12.08 -11.43
CA ASP A 130 -15.04 12.06 -10.28
C ASP A 130 -16.07 13.20 -10.36
N ILE A 131 -17.20 12.98 -9.69
CA ILE A 131 -18.28 13.94 -9.57
C ILE A 131 -17.75 15.14 -8.79
N ALA A 132 -18.08 16.36 -9.24
CA ALA A 132 -17.68 17.57 -8.55
C ALA A 132 -18.22 17.57 -7.12
N VAL A 133 -17.36 17.88 -6.15
CA VAL A 133 -17.80 18.11 -4.77
C VAL A 133 -18.58 19.43 -4.73
N ARG A 134 -19.57 19.56 -3.84
CA ARG A 134 -20.35 20.80 -3.70
C ARG A 134 -19.43 22.00 -3.52
N ASP A 135 -18.40 21.86 -2.69
CA ASP A 135 -17.39 22.89 -2.42
C ASP A 135 -16.54 23.29 -3.65
N GLU A 136 -16.54 22.50 -4.75
CA GLU A 136 -15.93 22.93 -6.02
C GLU A 136 -16.82 23.89 -6.82
N VAL A 137 -18.13 23.91 -6.53
CA VAL A 137 -19.15 24.60 -7.34
C VAL A 137 -19.85 25.71 -6.56
N THR A 138 -20.05 25.54 -5.26
CA THR A 138 -20.67 26.52 -4.38
C THR A 138 -19.60 27.38 -3.74
N GLU A 139 -19.77 28.70 -3.82
CA GLU A 139 -18.93 29.64 -3.08
C GLU A 139 -19.09 29.46 -1.57
N VAL A 140 -18.11 29.94 -0.81
CA VAL A 140 -18.18 29.96 0.65
C VAL A 140 -19.36 30.85 1.06
N ASP A 141 -20.31 30.28 1.79
CA ASP A 141 -21.44 31.05 2.30
C ASP A 141 -20.95 32.11 3.29
N ASN A 142 -21.57 33.29 3.30
CA ASN A 142 -21.14 34.43 4.12
C ASN A 142 -21.51 34.28 5.61
N PHE A 143 -22.17 33.19 5.99
CA PHE A 143 -22.45 32.86 7.39
C PHE A 143 -21.21 32.22 8.03
N ARG A 144 -20.49 33.01 8.82
CA ARG A 144 -19.38 32.56 9.69
C ARG A 144 -19.90 31.75 10.88
#